data_AF-A0A922CZ99-F1
#
_entry.id   AF-A0A922CZ99-F1
#
_cell.length_a   1.000
_cell.length_b   1.000
_cell.length_c   1.000
_cell.angle_alpha   90.00
_cell.angle_beta   90.00
_cell.angle_gamma   90.00
#
_symmetry.space_group_name_H-M   'P 1'
#
loop_
_entity.id
_entity.type
_entity.pdbx_description
1 polymer ?
#
loop_
_entity_poly.entity_id
_entity_poly.type
_entity_poly.pdbx_seq_one_letter_code
_entity_poly.pdbx_strand_id
1 'polypeptide(L)'
;MNLCLRTKCLKSNILGSLYRYSTTTEVVEKNDPVLIDDSDETRAKDAEIEKKRNISRLSPAHFNVVNDRRPYEVPKSLAHLTVKYHRKMYGKYGMESGVNPSLCWPSKKDIEEKLEYEAVAYPFTIKEMMETAAKRRQEEKETILKRDRDIAAKVAKLDQWKKELNDKIAKKAAEVQAAKVCDDSLCNLM
;
A
#
# COMPACT_ATOMS: atom_id res chain seq x y z
N MET A 1 6.31 16.44 24.59
CA MET A 1 6.15 15.00 24.28
C MET A 1 7.26 14.26 24.99
N ASN A 2 6.90 13.56 26.07
CA ASN A 2 7.84 13.13 27.09
C ASN A 2 8.42 11.76 26.75
N LEU A 3 9.75 11.67 26.74
CA LEU A 3 10.50 10.42 26.68
C LEU A 3 10.39 9.72 28.03
N CYS A 4 9.58 8.67 28.11
CA CYS A 4 9.47 7.85 29.31
C CYS A 4 10.61 6.81 29.34
N LEU A 5 11.75 7.18 29.94
CA LEU A 5 12.76 6.21 30.39
C LEU A 5 12.21 5.49 31.63
N ARG A 6 11.80 4.22 31.48
CA ARG A 6 11.46 3.38 32.63
C ARG A 6 12.74 3.00 33.37
N THR A 7 13.00 3.68 34.48
CA THR A 7 13.95 3.26 35.51
C THR A 7 13.48 1.93 36.10
N LYS A 8 14.21 0.83 35.86
CA LYS A 8 13.99 -0.41 36.59
C LYS A 8 14.63 -0.27 37.96
N CYS A 9 13.78 -0.12 38.98
CA CYS A 9 14.16 -0.17 40.38
C CYS A 9 14.82 -1.52 40.68
N LEU A 10 16.09 -1.50 41.08
CA LEU A 10 16.75 -2.61 41.74
C LEU A 10 16.08 -2.81 43.11
N LYS A 11 15.26 -3.85 43.23
CA LYS A 11 14.85 -4.35 44.55
C LYS A 11 15.86 -5.40 44.99
N SER A 12 16.70 -5.01 45.92
CA SER A 12 17.53 -5.90 46.72
C SER A 12 16.64 -6.75 47.64
N ASN A 13 16.45 -8.01 47.31
CA ASN A 13 16.01 -9.01 48.30
C ASN A 13 17.22 -9.82 48.73
N ILE A 14 17.90 -9.29 49.74
CA ILE A 14 18.88 -10.02 50.53
C ILE A 14 18.07 -10.77 51.58
N LEU A 15 17.75 -12.03 51.30
CA LEU A 15 17.40 -13.00 52.34
C LEU A 15 18.48 -14.08 52.30
N GLY A 16 19.28 -14.07 53.37
CA GLY A 16 20.48 -14.85 53.52
C GLY A 16 20.24 -16.33 53.36
N SER A 17 21.01 -16.92 52.45
CA SER A 17 21.34 -18.33 52.52
C SER A 17 22.73 -18.43 53.14
N LEU A 18 22.78 -18.83 54.40
CA LEU A 18 24.01 -19.28 55.05
C LEU A 18 24.43 -20.62 54.41
N TYR A 19 25.00 -20.58 53.22
CA TYR A 19 25.85 -21.67 52.76
C TYR A 19 27.20 -21.52 53.44
N ARG A 20 27.49 -22.47 54.35
CA ARG A 20 28.84 -22.68 54.88
C ARG A 20 29.74 -23.01 53.69
N TYR A 21 30.71 -22.16 53.40
CA TYR A 21 31.84 -22.55 52.57
C TYR A 21 32.63 -23.59 53.34
N SER A 22 32.59 -24.86 52.92
CA SER A 22 33.57 -25.85 53.39
C SER A 22 34.86 -25.59 52.62
N THR A 23 35.87 -25.07 53.30
CA THR A 23 37.24 -25.06 52.81
C THR A 23 37.69 -26.52 52.70
N THR A 24 37.63 -27.06 51.49
CA THR A 24 38.42 -28.24 51.12
C THR A 24 39.59 -27.74 50.30
N THR A 25 40.75 -28.31 50.60
CA THR A 25 42.08 -27.97 50.08
C THR A 25 42.11 -27.72 48.58
N GLU A 26 42.86 -26.69 48.16
CA GLU A 26 43.20 -26.41 46.76
C GLU A 26 44.04 -27.57 46.19
N VAL A 27 43.37 -28.63 45.72
CA VAL A 27 43.91 -29.41 44.63
C VAL A 27 43.52 -28.65 43.38
N VAL A 28 44.45 -27.83 42.89
CA VAL A 28 44.38 -27.34 41.51
C VAL A 28 44.51 -28.59 40.64
N GLU A 29 43.37 -29.23 40.35
CA GLU A 29 43.27 -30.17 39.26
C GLU A 29 43.69 -29.39 38.02
N LYS A 30 44.86 -29.76 37.49
CA LYS A 30 45.33 -29.27 36.20
C LYS A 30 44.21 -29.59 35.22
N ASN A 31 43.53 -28.56 34.73
CA ASN A 31 42.62 -28.69 33.61
C ASN A 31 43.43 -29.27 32.45
N ASP A 32 43.30 -30.57 32.23
CA ASP A 32 43.86 -31.21 31.06
C ASP A 32 43.35 -30.46 29.83
N PRO A 33 44.19 -30.20 28.82
CA PRO A 33 43.73 -29.59 27.58
C PRO A 33 42.65 -30.52 27.00
N VAL A 34 41.40 -30.08 27.06
CA VAL A 34 40.28 -30.78 26.42
C VAL A 34 40.61 -30.81 24.94
N LEU A 35 41.10 -31.97 24.47
CA LEU A 35 41.25 -32.26 23.07
C LEU A 35 39.83 -32.19 22.50
N ILE A 36 39.52 -31.14 21.75
CA ILE A 36 38.26 -31.03 21.02
C ILE A 36 38.37 -32.08 19.91
N ASP A 37 37.95 -33.30 20.22
CA ASP A 37 37.80 -34.35 19.24
C ASP A 37 36.57 -33.99 18.42
N ASP A 38 36.79 -33.43 17.22
CA ASP A 38 35.75 -33.09 16.22
C ASP A 38 35.13 -34.34 15.57
N SER A 39 35.15 -35.48 16.27
CA SER A 39 34.53 -36.72 15.83
C SER A 39 33.00 -36.56 15.77
N ASP A 40 32.35 -37.27 14.85
CA ASP A 40 30.90 -37.17 14.66
C ASP A 40 30.11 -37.55 15.94
N GLU A 41 30.71 -38.33 16.83
CA GLU A 41 30.14 -38.72 18.12
C GLU A 41 30.03 -37.56 19.12
N THR A 42 30.99 -36.63 19.16
CA THR A 42 30.95 -35.48 20.08
C THR A 42 29.89 -34.48 19.63
N ARG A 43 29.77 -34.23 18.32
CA ARG A 43 28.71 -33.38 17.74
C ARG A 43 27.31 -33.91 18.01
N ALA A 44 27.13 -35.23 17.97
CA ALA A 44 25.86 -35.86 18.32
C ALA A 44 25.52 -35.66 19.81
N LYS A 45 26.49 -35.83 20.71
CA LYS A 45 26.33 -35.58 22.16
C LYS A 45 26.00 -34.11 22.43
N ASP A 46 26.67 -33.18 21.77
CA ASP A 46 26.42 -31.75 21.93
C ASP A 46 25.02 -31.35 21.45
N ALA A 47 24.56 -31.89 20.32
CA ALA A 47 23.21 -31.68 19.83
C ALA A 47 22.14 -32.25 20.79
N GLU A 48 22.41 -33.37 21.46
CA GLU A 48 21.52 -33.91 22.50
C GLU A 48 21.47 -33.03 23.75
N ILE A 49 22.62 -32.49 24.18
CA ILE A 49 22.69 -31.56 25.30
C ILE A 49 21.91 -30.28 24.96
N GLU A 50 22.05 -29.76 23.74
CA GLU A 50 21.35 -28.56 23.28
C GLU A 50 19.83 -28.76 23.22
N LYS A 51 19.37 -29.96 22.81
CA LYS A 51 17.95 -30.35 22.91
C LYS A 51 17.45 -30.33 24.35
N LYS A 52 18.24 -30.83 25.31
CA LYS A 52 17.87 -30.82 26.75
C LYS A 52 17.86 -29.41 27.34
N ARG A 53 18.68 -28.49 26.84
CA ARG A 53 18.72 -27.08 27.26
C ARG A 53 17.49 -26.28 26.81
N ASN A 54 16.74 -26.76 25.82
CA ASN A 54 15.55 -26.06 25.33
C ASN A 54 14.37 -26.18 26.31
N ILE A 55 14.18 -25.15 27.14
CA ILE A 55 13.09 -25.08 28.14
C ILE A 55 11.78 -24.56 27.53
N SER A 56 11.81 -24.01 26.30
CA SER A 56 10.68 -23.28 25.71
C SER A 56 9.44 -24.15 25.46
N ARG A 57 9.58 -25.48 25.41
CA ARG A 57 8.51 -26.44 25.03
C ARG A 57 7.85 -26.15 23.68
N LEU A 58 8.43 -25.26 22.87
CA LEU A 58 7.96 -24.97 21.52
C LEU A 58 8.34 -26.12 20.58
N SER A 59 7.51 -26.32 19.55
CA SER A 59 7.91 -27.19 18.44
C SER A 59 9.20 -26.66 17.79
N PRO A 60 10.07 -27.54 17.24
CA PRO A 60 11.34 -27.11 16.63
C PRO A 60 11.17 -26.00 15.58
N ALA A 61 10.09 -26.06 14.78
CA ALA A 61 9.82 -25.04 13.78
C ALA A 61 9.51 -23.66 14.38
N HIS A 62 8.70 -23.61 15.44
CA HIS A 62 8.37 -22.35 16.12
C HIS A 62 9.58 -21.83 16.89
N PHE A 63 10.38 -22.71 17.48
CA PHE A 63 11.64 -22.35 18.12
C PHE A 63 12.62 -21.73 17.11
N ASN A 64 12.73 -22.29 15.91
CA ASN A 64 13.57 -21.73 14.85
C ASN A 64 13.07 -20.34 14.41
N VAL A 65 11.75 -20.14 14.30
CA VAL A 65 11.18 -18.80 13.99
C VAL A 65 11.58 -17.76 15.04
N VAL A 66 11.53 -18.11 16.33
CA VAL A 66 11.88 -17.20 17.43
C VAL A 66 13.37 -16.84 17.42
N ASN A 67 14.23 -17.75 16.94
CA ASN A 67 15.67 -17.56 16.86
C ASN A 67 16.15 -17.11 15.48
N ASP A 68 15.26 -16.60 14.62
CA ASP A 68 15.57 -16.17 13.25
C ASP A 68 16.28 -17.23 12.40
N ARG A 69 15.97 -18.52 12.64
CA ARG A 69 16.44 -19.66 11.84
C ARG A 69 15.35 -20.20 10.94
N ARG A 70 15.76 -20.97 9.92
CA ARG A 70 14.84 -21.63 8.97
C ARG A 70 13.84 -22.55 9.72
N PRO A 71 12.52 -22.37 9.55
CA PRO A 71 11.54 -23.12 10.35
C PRO A 71 11.35 -24.58 9.95
N TYR A 72 11.38 -24.89 8.65
CA TYR A 72 11.12 -26.24 8.14
C TYR A 72 12.21 -26.64 7.16
N GLU A 73 12.83 -27.80 7.41
CA GLU A 73 13.77 -28.44 6.47
C GLU A 73 13.02 -29.10 5.31
N VAL A 74 11.95 -29.83 5.63
CA VAL A 74 11.08 -30.53 4.67
C VAL A 74 9.81 -29.70 4.39
N PRO A 75 9.38 -29.56 3.13
CA PRO A 75 8.14 -28.87 2.80
C PRO A 75 6.93 -29.64 3.38
N LYS A 76 6.13 -28.97 4.22
CA LYS A 76 4.91 -29.53 4.81
C LYS A 76 3.63 -29.20 4.04
N SER A 77 3.66 -28.16 3.22
CA SER A 77 2.52 -27.68 2.45
C SER A 77 2.94 -27.40 1.01
N LEU A 78 1.99 -27.44 0.08
CA LEU A 78 2.22 -27.10 -1.33
C LEU A 78 2.75 -25.67 -1.49
N ALA A 79 2.37 -24.76 -0.60
CA ALA A 79 2.89 -23.40 -0.59
C ALA A 79 4.41 -23.36 -0.42
N HIS A 80 5.01 -24.31 0.33
CA HIS A 80 6.46 -24.36 0.54
C HIS A 80 7.24 -24.75 -0.73
N LEU A 81 6.58 -25.41 -1.68
CA LEU A 81 7.15 -25.81 -2.96
C LEU A 81 7.15 -24.67 -4.00
N THR A 82 6.45 -23.57 -3.70
CA THR A 82 6.34 -22.46 -4.65
C THR A 82 7.61 -21.62 -4.69
N VAL A 83 7.94 -21.09 -5.89
CA VAL A 83 9.04 -20.14 -6.10
C VAL A 83 8.92 -18.93 -5.16
N LYS A 84 7.69 -18.44 -4.94
CA LYS A 84 7.37 -17.34 -4.03
C LYS A 84 7.83 -17.62 -2.60
N TYR A 85 7.61 -18.83 -2.09
CA TYR A 85 8.03 -19.21 -0.75
C TYR A 85 9.55 -19.26 -0.64
N HIS A 86 10.24 -19.86 -1.60
CA HIS A 86 11.70 -19.90 -1.64
C HIS A 86 12.32 -18.49 -1.66
N ARG A 87 11.79 -17.58 -2.49
CA ARG A 87 12.20 -16.16 -2.51
C ARG A 87 12.00 -15.48 -1.15
N LYS A 88 10.88 -15.76 -0.47
CA LYS A 88 10.60 -15.23 0.88
C LYS A 88 11.57 -15.79 1.93
N MET A 89 11.91 -17.08 1.86
CA MET A 89 12.88 -17.68 2.78
C MET A 89 14.27 -17.10 2.59
N TYR A 90 14.72 -16.94 1.33
CA TYR A 90 15.99 -16.30 1.01
C TYR A 90 16.03 -14.84 1.48
N GLY A 91 14.93 -14.08 1.29
CA GLY A 91 14.87 -12.69 1.77
C GLY A 91 14.92 -12.55 3.30
N LYS A 92 14.50 -13.56 4.06
CA LYS A 92 14.54 -13.54 5.53
C LYS A 92 15.84 -14.07 6.12
N TYR A 93 16.33 -15.20 5.59
CA TYR A 93 17.43 -15.97 6.18
C TYR A 93 18.70 -15.97 5.31
N GLY A 94 18.67 -15.32 4.14
CA GLY A 94 19.81 -15.23 3.24
C GLY A 94 20.33 -16.60 2.78
N MET A 95 21.65 -16.76 2.79
CA MET A 95 22.32 -17.99 2.38
C MET A 95 22.01 -19.18 3.29
N GLU A 96 21.71 -18.96 4.57
CA GLU A 96 21.35 -20.02 5.54
C GLU A 96 20.03 -20.72 5.15
N SER A 97 19.21 -20.08 4.30
CA SER A 97 18.00 -20.71 3.77
C SER A 97 18.28 -21.91 2.86
N GLY A 98 19.50 -22.03 2.30
CA GLY A 98 19.86 -23.04 1.32
C GLY A 98 19.18 -22.86 -0.05
N VAL A 99 18.56 -21.70 -0.30
CA VAL A 99 17.91 -21.38 -1.57
C VAL A 99 18.92 -20.75 -2.53
N ASN A 100 18.97 -21.24 -3.77
CA ASN A 100 19.81 -20.67 -4.82
C ASN A 100 19.39 -19.21 -5.14
N PRO A 101 20.31 -18.22 -5.05
CA PRO A 101 19.97 -16.81 -5.29
C PRO A 101 19.45 -16.51 -6.70
N SER A 102 19.84 -17.32 -7.69
CA SER A 102 19.37 -17.19 -9.08
C SER A 102 17.85 -17.32 -9.21
N LEU A 103 17.21 -18.07 -8.30
CA LEU A 103 15.76 -18.25 -8.27
C LEU A 103 15.00 -16.94 -7.98
N CYS A 104 15.66 -15.95 -7.37
CA CYS A 104 15.08 -14.64 -7.08
C CYS A 104 14.84 -13.80 -8.33
N TRP A 105 15.57 -14.07 -9.41
CA TRP A 105 15.37 -13.40 -10.68
C TRP A 105 14.24 -14.06 -11.47
N PRO A 106 13.48 -13.28 -12.26
CA PRO A 106 12.46 -13.82 -13.16
C PRO A 106 13.10 -14.67 -14.27
N SER A 107 12.36 -15.69 -14.72
CA SER A 107 12.74 -16.45 -15.90
C SER A 107 12.55 -15.61 -17.17
N LYS A 108 13.16 -16.03 -18.29
CA LYS A 108 12.94 -15.38 -19.60
C LYS A 108 11.45 -15.36 -19.97
N LYS A 109 10.74 -16.45 -19.71
CA LYS A 109 9.29 -16.55 -19.92
C LYS A 109 8.52 -15.53 -19.07
N ASP A 110 8.84 -15.43 -17.78
CA ASP A 110 8.21 -14.45 -16.87
C ASP A 110 8.46 -13.00 -17.33
N ILE A 111 9.60 -12.73 -17.99
CA ILE A 111 9.91 -11.41 -18.53
C ILE A 111 9.05 -11.14 -19.77
N GLU A 112 8.96 -12.09 -20.69
CA GLU A 112 8.10 -11.98 -21.89
C GLU A 112 6.63 -11.76 -21.52
N GLU A 113 6.08 -12.55 -20.60
CA GLU A 113 4.71 -12.39 -20.10
C GLU A 113 4.46 -11.02 -19.48
N LYS A 114 5.43 -10.47 -18.75
CA LYS A 114 5.33 -9.13 -18.16
C LYS A 114 5.36 -8.03 -19.21
N LEU A 115 6.23 -8.15 -20.20
CA LEU A 115 6.33 -7.19 -21.30
C LEU A 115 5.03 -7.17 -22.11
N GLU A 116 4.45 -8.33 -22.40
CA GLU A 116 3.15 -8.44 -23.06
C GLU A 116 2.04 -7.79 -22.22
N TYR A 117 2.01 -8.08 -20.92
CA TYR A 117 1.04 -7.47 -20.00
C TYR A 117 1.18 -5.94 -19.97
N GLU A 118 2.42 -5.43 -19.88
CA GLU A 118 2.69 -3.99 -19.87
C GLU A 118 2.26 -3.33 -21.19
N ALA A 119 2.54 -3.96 -22.33
CA ALA A 119 2.13 -3.46 -23.64
C ALA A 119 0.60 -3.39 -23.80
N VAL A 120 -0.13 -4.36 -23.25
CA VAL A 120 -1.61 -4.41 -23.34
C VAL A 120 -2.27 -3.49 -22.32
N ALA A 121 -1.82 -3.51 -21.06
CA ALA A 121 -2.42 -2.73 -19.98
C ALA A 121 -2.04 -1.24 -20.07
N TYR A 122 -0.82 -0.93 -20.50
CA TYR A 122 -0.26 0.42 -20.52
C TYR A 122 0.36 0.73 -21.90
N PRO A 123 -0.47 0.91 -22.94
CA PRO A 123 0.01 1.06 -24.31
C PRO A 123 0.71 2.40 -24.58
N PHE A 124 0.41 3.45 -23.80
CA PHE A 124 0.93 4.79 -24.02
C PHE A 124 2.09 5.11 -23.08
N THR A 125 3.07 5.83 -23.62
CA THR A 125 4.16 6.36 -22.80
C THR A 125 3.68 7.58 -22.01
N ILE A 126 4.40 7.91 -20.92
CA ILE A 126 4.09 9.07 -20.07
C ILE A 126 4.06 10.37 -20.90
N LYS A 127 4.95 10.50 -21.89
CA LYS A 127 5.00 11.68 -22.77
C LYS A 127 3.74 11.81 -23.62
N GLU A 128 3.30 10.72 -24.24
CA GLU A 128 2.06 10.69 -25.03
C GLU A 128 0.83 10.99 -24.18
N MET A 129 0.77 10.47 -22.95
CA MET A 129 -0.28 10.81 -21.99
C MET A 129 -0.29 12.31 -21.65
N MET A 130 0.88 12.93 -21.51
CA MET A 130 0.97 14.37 -21.25
C MET A 130 0.53 15.21 -22.46
N GLU A 131 0.91 14.80 -23.67
CA GLU A 131 0.52 15.47 -24.91
C GLU A 131 -0.98 15.37 -25.18
N THR A 132 -1.56 14.18 -25.02
CA THR A 132 -3.01 13.97 -25.15
C THR A 132 -3.78 14.80 -24.13
N ALA A 133 -3.32 14.85 -22.87
CA ALA A 133 -3.92 15.71 -21.85
C ALA A 133 -3.75 17.22 -22.16
N ALA A 134 -2.66 17.63 -22.79
CA ALA A 134 -2.46 19.01 -23.22
C ALA A 134 -3.41 19.40 -24.37
N LYS A 135 -3.54 18.52 -25.38
CA LYS A 135 -4.48 18.70 -26.50
C LYS A 135 -5.92 18.79 -26.03
N ARG A 136 -6.36 17.87 -25.17
CA ARG A 136 -7.70 17.90 -24.58
C ARG A 136 -8.00 19.23 -23.86
N ARG A 137 -7.05 19.74 -23.08
CA ARG A 137 -7.19 21.05 -22.40
C ARG A 137 -7.29 22.22 -23.38
N GLN A 138 -6.61 22.15 -24.52
CA GLN A 138 -6.71 23.17 -25.56
C GLN A 138 -8.08 23.12 -26.24
N GLU A 139 -8.55 21.93 -26.60
CA GLU A 139 -9.88 21.72 -27.19
C GLU A 139 -11.01 22.19 -26.25
N GLU A 140 -10.92 21.85 -24.96
CA GLU A 140 -11.86 22.33 -23.94
C GLU A 140 -11.86 23.87 -23.86
N LYS A 141 -10.70 24.52 -23.89
CA LYS A 141 -10.61 25.99 -23.92
C LYS A 141 -11.25 26.57 -25.18
N GLU A 142 -10.97 25.99 -26.34
CA GLU A 142 -11.55 26.47 -27.60
C GLU A 142 -13.06 26.32 -27.65
N THR A 143 -13.61 25.23 -27.12
CA THR A 143 -15.08 25.04 -27.05
C THR A 143 -15.74 26.06 -26.12
N ILE A 144 -15.13 26.36 -24.97
CA ILE A 144 -15.59 27.41 -24.06
C ILE A 144 -15.56 28.77 -24.75
N LEU A 145 -14.45 29.13 -25.40
CA LEU A 145 -14.32 30.41 -26.10
C LEU A 145 -15.33 30.56 -27.24
N LYS A 146 -15.61 29.49 -28.00
CA LYS A 146 -16.66 29.50 -29.04
C LYS A 146 -18.03 29.74 -28.42
N ARG A 147 -18.36 29.02 -27.35
CA ARG A 147 -19.62 29.19 -26.60
C ARG A 147 -19.78 30.63 -26.09
N ASP A 148 -18.72 31.19 -25.52
CA ASP A 148 -18.75 32.55 -24.97
C ASP A 148 -18.94 33.61 -26.05
N ARG A 149 -18.31 33.44 -27.22
CA ARG A 149 -18.53 34.32 -28.39
C ARG A 149 -19.98 34.26 -28.87
N ASP A 150 -20.55 33.08 -28.95
CA ASP A 150 -21.95 32.89 -29.38
C ASP A 150 -22.93 33.52 -28.37
N ILE A 151 -22.66 33.36 -27.07
CA ILE A 151 -23.44 34.00 -26.00
C ILE A 151 -23.33 35.51 -26.11
N ALA A 152 -22.12 36.06 -26.26
CA ALA A 152 -21.91 37.50 -26.39
C ALA A 152 -22.66 38.08 -27.60
N ALA A 153 -22.65 37.38 -28.74
CA ALA A 153 -23.39 37.79 -29.94
C ALA A 153 -24.92 37.78 -29.72
N LYS A 154 -25.44 36.80 -28.98
CA LYS A 154 -26.88 36.73 -28.62
C LYS A 154 -27.26 37.82 -27.62
N VAL A 155 -26.41 38.07 -26.62
CA VAL A 155 -26.62 39.12 -25.61
C VAL A 155 -26.64 40.50 -26.26
N ALA A 156 -25.77 40.76 -27.24
CA ALA A 156 -25.78 42.03 -27.99
C ALA A 156 -27.10 42.30 -28.73
N LYS A 157 -27.78 41.25 -29.22
CA LYS A 157 -29.08 41.35 -29.92
C LYS A 157 -30.28 41.36 -28.96
N LEU A 158 -30.06 41.08 -27.68
CA LEU A 158 -31.11 40.85 -26.69
C LEU A 158 -31.95 42.11 -26.44
N ASP A 159 -31.31 43.28 -26.36
CA ASP A 159 -32.01 44.55 -26.12
C ASP A 159 -32.91 44.95 -27.30
N GLN A 160 -32.48 44.64 -28.54
CA GLN A 160 -33.32 44.81 -29.71
C GLN A 160 -34.54 43.89 -29.64
N TRP A 161 -34.36 42.61 -29.32
CA TRP A 161 -35.46 41.65 -29.20
C TRP A 161 -36.45 42.00 -28.08
N LYS A 162 -35.96 42.56 -26.96
CA LYS A 162 -36.82 43.08 -25.89
C LYS A 162 -37.71 44.22 -26.37
N LYS A 163 -37.14 45.18 -27.12
CA LYS A 163 -37.91 46.30 -27.68
C LYS A 163 -38.98 45.80 -28.65
N GLU A 164 -38.59 44.96 -29.61
CA GLU A 164 -39.52 44.38 -30.59
C GLU A 164 -40.66 43.58 -29.92
N LEU A 165 -40.38 42.88 -28.81
CA LEU A 165 -41.39 42.16 -28.04
C LEU A 165 -42.35 43.12 -27.32
N ASN A 166 -41.81 44.13 -26.62
CA ASN A 166 -42.61 45.11 -25.91
C ASN A 166 -43.50 45.92 -26.87
N ASP A 167 -43.00 46.27 -28.06
CA ASP A 167 -43.76 46.97 -29.08
C ASP A 167 -44.93 46.10 -29.59
N LYS A 168 -44.73 44.79 -29.76
CA LYS A 168 -45.81 43.85 -30.13
C LYS A 168 -46.85 43.72 -29.01
N ILE A 169 -46.41 43.68 -27.75
CA ILE A 169 -47.32 43.64 -26.59
C ILE A 169 -48.14 44.92 -26.52
N ALA A 170 -47.52 46.09 -26.69
CA ALA A 170 -48.20 47.38 -26.68
C ALA A 170 -49.23 47.50 -27.80
N LYS A 171 -48.90 47.07 -29.03
CA LYS A 171 -49.84 47.03 -30.16
C LYS A 171 -51.06 46.15 -29.86
N LYS A 172 -50.83 44.91 -29.40
CA LYS A 172 -51.94 44.02 -29.04
C LYS A 172 -52.77 44.55 -27.87
N ALA A 173 -52.14 45.17 -26.88
CA ALA A 173 -52.86 45.80 -25.78
C ALA A 173 -53.75 46.96 -26.28
N ALA A 174 -53.25 47.80 -27.19
CA ALA A 174 -54.02 48.88 -27.79
C ALA A 174 -55.21 48.37 -28.62
N GLU A 175 -55.02 47.32 -29.42
CA GLU A 175 -56.10 46.65 -30.17
C GLU A 175 -57.18 46.10 -29.24
N VAL A 176 -56.79 45.44 -28.14
CA VAL A 176 -57.73 44.91 -27.14
C VAL A 176 -58.47 46.04 -26.42
N GLN A 177 -57.79 47.14 -26.08
CA GLN A 177 -58.44 48.29 -25.44
C GLN A 177 -59.41 48.99 -26.41
N ALA A 178 -59.04 49.14 -27.68
CA ALA A 178 -59.92 49.70 -28.70
C ALA A 178 -61.18 48.83 -28.91
N ALA A 179 -61.02 47.50 -28.96
CA ALA A 179 -62.14 46.56 -29.03
C ALA A 179 -63.06 46.70 -27.80
N LYS A 180 -62.50 46.74 -26.58
CA LYS A 180 -63.28 46.95 -25.35
C LYS A 180 -64.05 48.27 -25.35
N VAL A 181 -63.40 49.36 -25.75
CA VAL A 181 -64.06 50.69 -25.83
C VAL A 181 -65.17 50.70 -26.88
N CYS A 182 -64.96 50.06 -28.03
CA CYS A 182 -66.02 49.88 -29.03
C CYS A 182 -67.19 49.06 -28.47
N ASP A 183 -66.92 47.93 -27.82
CA ASP A 183 -67.93 47.08 -27.19
C ASP A 183 -68.71 47.84 -26.08
N ASP A 184 -68.00 48.54 -25.19
CA ASP A 184 -68.59 49.35 -24.10
C ASP A 184 -69.43 50.53 -24.65
N SER A 185 -68.98 51.15 -25.74
CA SER A 185 -69.72 52.25 -26.40
C SER A 185 -70.99 51.76 -27.10
N LEU A 186 -70.96 50.54 -27.66
CA LEU A 186 -72.14 49.88 -28.23
C LEU A 186 -73.15 49.48 -27.15
N CYS A 187 -72.68 49.00 -25.99
CA CYS A 187 -73.55 48.65 -24.86
C CYS A 187 -74.22 49.85 -24.16
N ASN A 188 -73.64 51.05 -24.21
CA ASN A 188 -74.24 52.27 -23.62
C ASN A 188 -75.24 53.00 -24.53
N LEU A 189 -75.33 52.63 -25.81
CA LEU A 189 -76.23 53.24 -26.80
C LEU A 189 -77.53 52.41 -27.00
N MET A 190 -77.68 51.29 -26.29
CA MET A 190 -78.83 50.38 -26.33
C MET A 190 -79.54 50.38 -24.98
#